data_AF-A0A955SE64-F1
#
_entry.id   AF-A0A955SE64-F1
#
_cell.length_a   1.000
_cell.length_b   1.000
_cell.length_c   1.000
_cell.angle_alpha   90.00
_cell.angle_beta   90.00
_cell.angle_gamma   90.00
#
_symmetry.space_group_name_H-M   'P 1'
#
loop_
_entity.id
_entity.type
_entity.pdbx_description
1 polymer ?
#
loop_
_entity_poly.entity_id
_entity_poly.type
_entity_poly.pdbx_seq_one_letter_code
_entity_poly.pdbx_strand_id
1 'polypeptide(L)'
;HYTRQNELLGLGDAIRYARDHVDKESFAVLLGDTLLRPSGSCLKELVAIHERTGDAVLAVEEVPADKVDRYGILEIESQTRDREFKVKRIIEKPSVEEAPSRLAAAGRYILLPEIFEILDTVQPGKNNEIQLTDALQILAQQGRLHAYQFEGKRYDVGNKTDYVLTTLEYALDRPDLPGIREAVHEILKGK
;
A
#
# COMPACT_ATOMS: atom_id res chain seq x y z
N HIS A 1 5.79 17.50 13.88
CA HIS A 1 5.97 16.44 14.89
C HIS A 1 6.75 15.31 14.25
N TYR A 2 7.63 14.62 14.97
CA TYR A 2 8.33 13.43 14.47
C TYR A 2 8.56 12.45 15.62
N THR A 3 8.73 11.17 15.27
CA THR A 3 9.10 10.10 16.20
C THR A 3 10.27 9.32 15.60
N ARG A 4 10.92 8.48 16.41
CA ARG A 4 12.08 7.70 15.98
C ARG A 4 11.85 6.22 16.23
N GLN A 5 11.94 5.45 15.15
CA GLN A 5 12.13 4.01 15.23
C GLN A 5 13.64 3.75 15.41
N ASN A 6 14.04 3.13 16.52
CA ASN A 6 15.46 2.92 16.84
C ASN A 6 16.06 1.68 16.16
N GLU A 7 15.24 0.69 15.83
CA GLU A 7 15.64 -0.58 15.24
C GLU A 7 14.77 -0.88 14.01
N LEU A 8 15.33 -1.54 12.98
CA LEU A 8 14.60 -1.85 11.75
C LEU A 8 13.73 -3.11 11.91
N LEU A 9 12.68 -3.02 12.73
CA LEU A 9 11.79 -4.14 13.07
C LEU A 9 10.54 -4.24 12.17
N GLY A 10 10.53 -3.54 11.03
CA GLY A 10 9.45 -3.61 10.04
C GLY A 10 8.43 -2.46 10.12
N LEU A 11 7.52 -2.46 9.13
CA LEU A 11 6.49 -1.43 8.97
C LEU A 11 5.49 -1.40 10.12
N GLY A 12 5.07 -2.57 10.61
CA GLY A 12 4.14 -2.66 11.73
C GLY A 12 4.73 -2.04 13.00
N ASP A 13 6.01 -2.31 13.27
CA ASP A 13 6.73 -1.67 14.39
C ASP A 13 6.83 -0.15 14.21
N ALA A 14 7.17 0.33 13.01
CA ALA A 14 7.23 1.77 12.72
C ALA A 14 5.89 2.47 13.01
N ILE A 15 4.76 1.82 12.70
CA ILE A 15 3.42 2.37 12.96
C ILE A 15 3.16 2.47 14.47
N ARG A 16 3.63 1.53 15.32
CA ARG A 16 3.39 1.57 16.77
C ARG A 16 3.87 2.89 17.40
N TYR A 17 4.97 3.46 16.92
CA TYR A 17 5.51 4.74 17.40
C TYR A 17 4.63 5.96 17.06
N ALA A 18 3.64 5.81 16.17
CA ALA A 18 2.67 6.85 15.87
C ALA A 18 1.50 6.90 16.85
N ARG A 19 1.36 5.91 17.75
CA ARG A 19 0.24 5.80 18.72
C ARG A 19 -0.02 7.11 19.46
N ASP A 20 1.02 7.73 20.02
CA ASP A 20 0.89 8.97 20.79
C ASP A 20 0.52 10.19 19.94
N HIS A 21 0.65 10.10 18.60
CA HIS A 21 0.36 11.20 17.68
C HIS A 21 -1.09 11.21 17.20
N VAL A 22 -1.73 10.03 17.17
CA VAL A 22 -3.08 9.85 16.63
C VAL A 22 -4.12 9.58 17.72
N ASP A 23 -3.68 9.46 18.98
CA ASP A 23 -4.50 9.18 20.15
C ASP A 23 -5.44 7.98 19.92
N LYS A 24 -6.76 8.18 20.05
CA LYS A 24 -7.78 7.14 19.86
C LYS A 24 -8.60 7.34 18.59
N GLU A 25 -8.03 8.03 17.61
CA GLU A 25 -8.69 8.31 16.34
C GLU A 25 -8.20 7.38 15.22
N SER A 26 -9.04 7.18 14.22
CA SER A 26 -8.62 6.55 12.97
C SER A 26 -7.64 7.45 12.23
N PHE A 27 -6.67 6.86 11.55
CA PHE A 27 -5.59 7.63 10.92
C PHE A 27 -5.17 7.06 9.58
N ALA A 28 -4.62 7.92 8.74
CA ALA A 28 -4.11 7.53 7.43
C ALA A 28 -2.63 7.13 7.49
N VAL A 29 -2.28 6.04 6.81
CA VAL A 29 -0.88 5.64 6.56
C VAL A 29 -0.60 5.73 5.07
N LEU A 30 0.46 6.45 4.73
CA LEU A 30 0.94 6.64 3.36
C LEU A 30 2.40 6.17 3.30
N LEU A 31 2.66 5.07 2.58
CA LEU A 31 4.02 4.60 2.39
C LEU A 31 4.78 5.58 1.47
N GLY A 32 5.94 6.04 1.96
CA GLY A 32 6.75 7.09 1.31
C GLY A 32 7.46 6.63 0.04
N ASP A 33 7.60 5.33 -0.15
CA ASP A 33 8.14 4.68 -1.35
C ASP A 33 7.08 4.40 -2.42
N THR A 34 5.82 4.77 -2.17
CA THR A 34 4.70 4.53 -3.08
C THR A 34 4.12 5.86 -3.56
N LEU A 35 4.23 6.10 -4.87
CA LEU A 35 3.55 7.22 -5.52
C LEU A 35 2.30 6.69 -6.21
N LEU A 36 1.16 7.35 -5.97
CA LEU A 36 -0.06 7.08 -6.70
C LEU A 36 -0.34 8.26 -7.62
N ARG A 37 -0.64 7.96 -8.88
CA ARG A 37 -1.22 8.89 -9.85
C ARG A 37 -2.65 8.44 -10.18
N PRO A 38 -3.59 8.63 -9.24
CA PRO A 38 -4.98 8.26 -9.44
C PRO A 38 -5.70 9.16 -10.45
N SER A 39 -6.75 8.65 -11.10
CA SER A 39 -7.69 9.46 -11.89
C SER A 39 -8.51 10.41 -11.01
N GLY A 40 -8.71 10.04 -9.74
CA GLY A 40 -9.38 10.81 -8.69
C GLY A 40 -8.53 10.94 -7.42
N SER A 41 -9.13 11.05 -6.24
CA SER A 41 -8.38 11.14 -4.98
C SER A 41 -8.49 9.84 -4.18
N CYS A 42 -7.51 8.95 -4.32
CA CYS A 42 -7.50 7.63 -3.65
C CYS A 42 -7.74 7.74 -2.14
N LEU A 43 -7.08 8.69 -1.45
CA LEU A 43 -7.26 8.86 -0.01
C LEU A 43 -8.69 9.30 0.37
N LYS A 44 -9.32 10.17 -0.43
CA LYS A 44 -10.71 10.58 -0.17
C LYS A 44 -11.68 9.41 -0.28
N GLU A 45 -11.47 8.52 -1.24
CA GLU A 45 -12.27 7.30 -1.37
C GLU A 45 -12.10 6.38 -0.16
N LEU A 46 -10.86 6.18 0.32
CA LEU A 46 -10.63 5.38 1.52
C LEU A 46 -11.33 5.98 2.75
N VAL A 47 -11.26 7.31 2.92
CA VAL A 47 -11.94 8.02 4.00
C VAL A 47 -13.46 7.85 3.89
N ALA A 48 -14.04 8.04 2.70
CA ALA A 48 -15.48 7.89 2.50
C ALA A 48 -15.99 6.46 2.79
N ILE A 49 -15.18 5.45 2.47
CA ILE A 49 -15.49 4.06 2.83
C ILE A 49 -15.41 3.89 4.35
N HIS A 50 -14.34 4.37 4.99
CA HIS A 50 -14.15 4.30 6.43
C HIS A 50 -15.28 4.99 7.21
N GLU A 51 -15.66 6.21 6.83
CA GLU A 51 -16.74 6.95 7.49
C GLU A 51 -18.09 6.22 7.40
N ARG A 52 -18.31 5.47 6.33
CA ARG A 52 -19.55 4.71 6.12
C ARG A 52 -19.57 3.37 6.85
N THR A 53 -18.45 2.68 6.95
CA THR A 53 -18.38 1.31 7.49
C THR A 53 -17.88 1.27 8.93
N GLY A 54 -17.08 2.26 9.36
CA GLY A 54 -16.34 2.24 10.62
C GLY A 54 -15.15 1.28 10.63
N ASP A 55 -14.79 0.72 9.46
CA ASP A 55 -13.77 -0.33 9.33
C ASP A 55 -12.44 0.20 8.77
N ALA A 56 -11.36 -0.56 8.94
CA ALA A 56 -10.10 -0.26 8.26
C ALA A 56 -10.26 -0.41 6.75
N VAL A 57 -9.56 0.43 5.98
CA VAL A 57 -9.63 0.43 4.52
C VAL A 57 -8.23 0.51 3.93
N LEU A 58 -7.93 -0.29 2.90
CA LEU A 58 -6.70 -0.17 2.14
C LEU A 58 -6.95 0.01 0.63
N ALA A 59 -6.09 0.79 -0.02
CA ALA A 59 -6.07 0.86 -1.48
C ALA A 59 -5.43 -0.42 -2.04
N VAL A 60 -5.95 -0.89 -3.17
CA VAL A 60 -5.40 -2.03 -3.91
C VAL A 60 -5.29 -1.75 -5.40
N GLU A 61 -4.42 -2.48 -6.07
CA GLU A 61 -4.38 -2.59 -7.53
C GLU A 61 -4.19 -4.04 -7.95
N GLU A 62 -4.46 -4.33 -9.23
CA GLU A 62 -4.07 -5.61 -9.80
C GLU A 62 -2.62 -5.54 -10.30
N VAL A 63 -1.80 -6.51 -9.90
CA VAL A 63 -0.39 -6.62 -10.32
C VAL A 63 -0.17 -7.79 -11.28
N PRO A 64 0.88 -7.77 -12.12
CA PRO A 64 1.38 -8.96 -12.82
C PRO A 64 1.59 -10.15 -11.89
N ALA A 65 1.29 -11.37 -12.39
CA ALA A 65 1.37 -12.60 -11.59
C ALA A 65 2.80 -12.87 -11.06
N ASP A 66 3.82 -12.47 -11.82
CA ASP A 66 5.25 -12.56 -11.46
C ASP A 66 5.71 -11.46 -10.48
N LYS A 67 4.79 -10.63 -9.97
CA LYS A 67 5.07 -9.59 -8.98
C LYS A 67 4.29 -9.76 -7.67
N VAL A 68 3.50 -10.83 -7.53
CA VAL A 68 2.68 -11.05 -6.31
C VAL A 68 3.53 -11.26 -5.06
N ASP A 69 4.73 -11.79 -5.20
CA ASP A 69 5.70 -12.06 -4.14
C ASP A 69 6.33 -10.80 -3.52
N ARG A 70 5.99 -9.62 -4.04
CA ARG A 70 6.52 -8.32 -3.56
C ARG A 70 5.58 -7.61 -2.61
N TYR A 71 4.31 -8.02 -2.54
CA TYR A 71 3.25 -7.22 -1.93
C TYR A 71 2.39 -8.05 -0.96
N GLY A 72 1.58 -7.36 -0.15
CA GLY A 72 0.46 -7.97 0.55
C GLY A 72 -0.66 -8.28 -0.43
N ILE A 73 -0.99 -9.56 -0.62
CA ILE A 73 -1.99 -10.01 -1.61
C ILE A 73 -3.30 -10.40 -0.91
N LEU A 74 -4.41 -9.89 -1.44
CA LEU A 74 -5.73 -10.01 -0.83
C LEU A 74 -6.55 -11.17 -1.43
N GLU A 75 -7.37 -11.80 -0.60
CA GLU A 75 -8.51 -12.61 -0.99
C GLU A 75 -9.78 -11.83 -0.67
N ILE A 76 -10.66 -11.67 -1.67
CA ILE A 76 -11.91 -10.93 -1.51
C ILE A 76 -13.00 -11.86 -0.97
N GLU A 77 -13.72 -11.40 0.06
CA GLU A 77 -14.90 -12.08 0.56
C GLU A 77 -16.11 -11.78 -0.33
N SER A 78 -16.37 -10.50 -0.56
CA SER A 78 -17.49 -10.04 -1.36
C SER A 78 -17.24 -8.63 -1.90
N GLN A 79 -17.90 -8.29 -3.01
CA GLN A 79 -17.95 -6.92 -3.50
C GLN A 79 -19.12 -6.20 -2.83
N THR A 80 -18.85 -5.06 -2.19
CA THR A 80 -19.86 -4.26 -1.48
C THR A 80 -20.40 -3.12 -2.33
N ARG A 81 -19.54 -2.51 -3.16
CA ARG A 81 -19.88 -1.47 -4.15
C ARG A 81 -18.94 -1.53 -5.35
N ASP A 82 -19.13 -0.63 -6.30
CA ASP A 82 -18.18 -0.49 -7.41
C ASP A 82 -16.76 -0.26 -6.86
N ARG A 83 -15.84 -1.17 -7.22
CA ARG A 83 -14.42 -1.15 -6.83
C ARG A 83 -14.15 -1.17 -5.33
N GLU A 84 -15.15 -1.54 -4.53
CA GLU A 84 -15.06 -1.67 -3.07
C GLU A 84 -15.41 -3.10 -2.66
N PHE A 85 -14.57 -3.66 -1.79
CA PHE A 85 -14.62 -5.07 -1.44
C PHE A 85 -14.49 -5.27 0.07
N LYS A 86 -15.17 -6.28 0.60
CA LYS A 86 -14.87 -6.84 1.93
C LYS A 86 -13.72 -7.82 1.79
N VAL A 87 -12.73 -7.72 2.66
CA VAL A 87 -11.51 -8.54 2.59
C VAL A 87 -11.65 -9.77 3.48
N LYS A 88 -11.49 -10.95 2.89
CA LYS A 88 -11.49 -12.23 3.61
C LYS A 88 -10.14 -12.51 4.25
N ARG A 89 -9.07 -12.24 3.49
CA ARG A 89 -7.70 -12.58 3.85
C ARG A 89 -6.71 -11.63 3.17
N ILE A 90 -5.56 -11.42 3.79
CA ILE A 90 -4.39 -10.78 3.20
C ILE A 90 -3.13 -11.55 3.62
N ILE A 91 -2.18 -11.72 2.70
CA ILE A 91 -0.96 -12.49 2.92
C ILE A 91 0.26 -11.65 2.51
N GLU A 92 1.25 -11.53 3.39
CA GLU A 92 2.49 -10.80 3.09
C GLU A 92 3.39 -11.61 2.16
N LYS A 93 3.63 -11.11 0.94
CA LYS A 93 4.64 -11.62 0.00
C LYS A 93 4.55 -13.15 -0.19
N PRO A 94 3.37 -13.66 -0.60
CA PRO A 94 3.16 -15.09 -0.86
C PRO A 94 4.00 -15.54 -2.06
N SER A 95 4.23 -16.85 -2.21
CA SER A 95 4.70 -17.36 -3.50
C SER A 95 3.63 -17.16 -4.59
N VAL A 96 4.02 -17.30 -5.86
CA VAL A 96 3.06 -17.23 -6.98
C VAL A 96 1.97 -18.29 -6.85
N GLU A 97 2.31 -19.47 -6.34
CA GLU A 97 1.41 -20.60 -6.12
C GLU A 97 0.49 -20.40 -4.91
N GLU A 98 0.95 -19.66 -3.90
CA GLU A 98 0.21 -19.38 -2.67
C GLU A 98 -0.67 -18.13 -2.76
N ALA A 99 -0.45 -17.28 -3.78
CA ALA A 99 -1.17 -16.03 -3.95
C ALA A 99 -2.67 -16.30 -4.22
N PRO A 100 -3.59 -15.80 -3.37
CA PRO A 100 -5.02 -16.06 -3.51
C PRO A 100 -5.66 -15.26 -4.65
N SER A 101 -4.98 -14.21 -5.12
CA SER A 101 -5.41 -13.38 -6.24
C SER A 101 -4.21 -12.59 -6.79
N ARG A 102 -4.50 -11.58 -7.61
CA ARG A 102 -3.54 -10.58 -8.08
C ARG A 102 -3.76 -9.19 -7.49
N LEU A 103 -4.67 -9.06 -6.52
CA LEU A 103 -4.96 -7.79 -5.85
C LEU A 103 -3.92 -7.54 -4.76
N ALA A 104 -3.07 -6.54 -4.99
CA ALA A 104 -1.99 -6.15 -4.10
C ALA A 104 -2.33 -4.87 -3.33
N ALA A 105 -1.92 -4.80 -2.07
CA ALA A 105 -1.98 -3.58 -1.27
C ALA A 105 -1.12 -2.46 -1.90
N ALA A 106 -1.69 -1.27 -2.01
CA ALA A 106 -1.13 -0.14 -2.76
C ALA A 106 -0.57 0.99 -1.86
N GLY A 107 -0.15 0.67 -0.64
CA GLY A 107 0.58 1.60 0.23
C GLY A 107 -0.22 2.80 0.74
N ARG A 108 -1.56 2.70 0.77
CA ARG A 108 -2.47 3.68 1.37
C ARG A 108 -3.48 2.96 2.23
N TYR A 109 -3.62 3.43 3.47
CA TYR A 109 -4.47 2.79 4.47
C TYR A 109 -5.20 3.87 5.28
N ILE A 110 -6.42 3.55 5.70
CA ILE A 110 -7.10 4.14 6.86
C ILE A 110 -7.15 3.04 7.91
N LEU A 111 -6.50 3.26 9.05
CA LEU A 111 -6.38 2.29 10.12
C LEU A 111 -7.22 2.71 11.33
N LEU A 112 -7.73 1.71 12.05
CA LEU A 112 -8.47 1.88 13.29
C LEU A 112 -7.48 2.03 14.47
N PRO A 113 -7.83 2.76 15.54
CA PRO A 113 -6.95 2.92 16.71
C PRO A 113 -6.60 1.58 17.37
N GLU A 114 -7.49 0.59 17.31
CA GLU A 114 -7.22 -0.77 17.83
C GLU A 114 -6.09 -1.52 17.11
N ILE A 115 -5.65 -1.05 15.93
CA ILE A 115 -4.51 -1.65 15.22
C ILE A 115 -3.27 -1.68 16.11
N PHE A 116 -3.12 -0.73 17.03
CA PHE A 116 -1.97 -0.67 17.92
C PHE A 116 -1.93 -1.83 18.91
N GLU A 117 -3.08 -2.20 19.47
CA GLU A 117 -3.18 -3.37 20.36
C GLU A 117 -2.92 -4.66 19.58
N ILE A 118 -3.40 -4.74 18.33
CA ILE A 118 -3.10 -5.87 17.45
C ILE A 118 -1.59 -5.95 17.19
N LEU A 119 -0.95 -4.84 16.82
CA LEU A 119 0.48 -4.75 16.53
C LEU A 119 1.37 -5.10 17.74
N ASP A 120 0.90 -4.89 18.97
CA ASP A 120 1.62 -5.30 20.17
C ASP A 120 1.67 -6.83 20.34
N THR A 121 0.73 -7.56 19.72
CA THR A 121 0.62 -9.02 19.81
C THR A 121 1.19 -9.76 18.61
N VAL A 122 1.29 -9.10 17.46
CA VAL A 122 1.87 -9.66 16.23
C VAL A 122 3.30 -10.10 16.49
N GLN A 123 3.60 -11.35 16.13
CA GLN A 123 4.96 -11.88 16.19
C GLN A 123 5.71 -11.57 14.89
N PRO A 124 7.06 -11.52 14.92
CA PRO A 124 7.84 -11.33 13.70
C PRO A 124 7.52 -12.38 12.63
N GLY A 125 7.21 -11.91 11.43
CA GLY A 125 6.80 -12.72 10.28
C GLY A 125 7.90 -12.77 9.21
N LYS A 126 7.52 -12.43 7.96
CA LYS A 126 8.47 -12.36 6.83
C LYS A 126 9.65 -11.47 7.21
N ASN A 127 10.87 -11.93 6.90
CA ASN A 127 12.13 -11.25 7.21
C ASN A 127 12.40 -10.97 8.70
N ASN A 128 11.72 -11.69 9.63
CA ASN A 128 11.83 -11.45 11.06
C ASN A 128 11.40 -10.02 11.47
N GLU A 129 10.40 -9.47 10.77
CA GLU A 129 9.84 -8.13 10.97
C GLU A 129 8.39 -8.20 11.46
N ILE A 130 7.96 -7.21 12.22
CA ILE A 130 6.55 -6.96 12.54
C ILE A 130 5.87 -6.39 11.30
N GLN A 131 5.04 -7.19 10.64
CA GLN A 131 4.37 -6.80 9.41
C GLN A 131 3.01 -6.17 9.70
N LEU A 132 2.71 -5.04 9.05
CA LEU A 132 1.36 -4.46 9.07
C LEU A 132 0.35 -5.45 8.48
N THR A 133 0.75 -6.21 7.45
CA THR A 133 -0.09 -7.19 6.78
C THR A 133 -0.63 -8.26 7.73
N ASP A 134 0.16 -8.70 8.71
CA ASP A 134 -0.27 -9.68 9.71
C ASP A 134 -1.32 -9.08 10.66
N ALA A 135 -1.19 -7.80 11.01
CA ALA A 135 -2.21 -7.09 11.79
C ALA A 135 -3.50 -6.86 10.98
N LEU A 136 -3.38 -6.51 9.69
CA LEU A 136 -4.53 -6.38 8.79
C LEU A 136 -5.25 -7.72 8.59
N GLN A 137 -4.53 -8.84 8.59
CA GLN A 137 -5.13 -10.17 8.52
C GLN A 137 -6.03 -10.46 9.73
N ILE A 138 -5.65 -10.00 10.92
CA ILE A 138 -6.49 -10.10 12.13
C ILE A 138 -7.78 -9.26 11.97
N LEU A 139 -7.66 -8.03 11.46
CA LEU A 139 -8.84 -7.20 11.15
C LEU A 139 -9.74 -7.84 10.08
N ALA A 140 -9.16 -8.47 9.06
CA ALA A 140 -9.92 -9.19 8.03
C ALA A 140 -10.74 -10.34 8.64
N GLN A 141 -10.14 -11.14 9.53
CA GLN A 141 -10.82 -12.23 10.23
C GLN A 141 -11.94 -11.76 11.16
N GLN A 142 -11.84 -10.54 11.68
CA GLN A 142 -12.90 -9.90 12.47
C GLN A 142 -14.00 -9.28 11.60
N GLY A 143 -13.86 -9.33 10.27
CA GLY A 143 -14.77 -8.67 9.35
C GLY A 143 -14.67 -7.15 9.43
N ARG A 144 -13.49 -6.59 9.67
CA ARG A 144 -13.24 -5.15 9.85
C ARG A 144 -12.25 -4.55 8.86
N LEU A 145 -12.09 -5.20 7.70
CA LEU A 145 -11.20 -4.74 6.64
C LEU A 145 -11.94 -4.65 5.30
N HIS A 146 -11.84 -3.48 4.66
CA HIS A 146 -12.30 -3.22 3.31
C HIS A 146 -11.13 -2.89 2.40
N ALA A 147 -11.28 -3.20 1.11
CA ALA A 147 -10.35 -2.81 0.06
C ALA A 147 -11.04 -1.91 -0.96
N TYR A 148 -10.30 -0.94 -1.48
CA TYR A 148 -10.72 -0.09 -2.59
C TYR A 148 -9.72 -0.20 -3.74
N GLN A 149 -10.18 -0.70 -4.87
CA GLN A 149 -9.37 -0.75 -6.08
C GLN A 149 -9.36 0.62 -6.73
N PHE A 150 -8.29 1.39 -6.54
CA PHE A 150 -8.22 2.76 -7.06
C PHE A 150 -8.01 2.75 -8.58
N GLU A 151 -8.46 3.78 -9.28
CA GLU A 151 -8.15 3.99 -10.70
C GLU A 151 -6.90 4.84 -10.82
N GLY A 152 -5.96 4.41 -11.67
CA GLY A 152 -4.77 5.16 -12.00
C GLY A 152 -3.54 4.27 -11.99
N LYS A 153 -2.39 4.87 -11.74
CA LYS A 153 -1.10 4.17 -11.77
C LYS A 153 -0.40 4.26 -10.43
N ARG A 154 0.03 3.13 -9.88
CA ARG A 154 1.01 3.09 -8.80
C ARG A 154 2.42 3.05 -9.38
N TYR A 155 3.32 3.73 -8.68
CA TYR A 155 4.75 3.63 -8.88
C TYR A 155 5.40 3.19 -7.57
N ASP A 156 6.14 2.10 -7.65
CA ASP A 156 6.92 1.54 -6.55
C ASP A 156 8.35 2.09 -6.63
N VAL A 157 8.61 3.20 -5.95
CA VAL A 157 9.93 3.85 -5.97
C VAL A 157 10.89 3.24 -4.94
N GLY A 158 10.47 2.20 -4.23
CA GLY A 158 11.36 1.34 -3.42
C GLY A 158 12.20 0.40 -4.29
N ASN A 159 11.72 0.05 -5.50
CA ASN A 159 12.49 -0.71 -6.48
C ASN A 159 13.39 0.20 -7.33
N LYS A 160 14.67 -0.15 -7.47
CA LYS A 160 15.67 0.67 -8.20
C LYS A 160 15.30 0.92 -9.67
N THR A 161 14.79 -0.10 -10.36
CA THR A 161 14.40 0.05 -11.77
C THR A 161 13.18 0.93 -11.89
N ASP A 162 12.16 0.66 -11.07
CA ASP A 162 10.92 1.43 -11.09
C ASP A 162 11.15 2.88 -10.63
N TYR A 163 12.08 3.15 -9.71
CA TYR A 163 12.52 4.51 -9.35
C TYR A 163 13.03 5.31 -10.56
N VAL A 164 13.91 4.72 -11.36
CA VAL A 164 14.46 5.39 -12.56
C VAL A 164 13.38 5.61 -13.60
N LEU A 165 12.56 4.59 -13.88
CA LEU A 165 11.46 4.69 -14.85
C LEU A 165 10.43 5.73 -14.42
N THR A 166 10.08 5.75 -13.14
CA THR A 166 9.15 6.73 -12.56
C THR A 166 9.70 8.14 -12.69
N THR A 167 10.96 8.35 -12.33
CA THR A 167 11.62 9.67 -12.46
C THR A 167 11.57 10.14 -13.92
N LEU A 168 11.86 9.24 -14.86
CA LEU A 168 11.83 9.57 -16.28
C LEU A 168 10.42 9.90 -16.77
N GLU A 169 9.42 9.11 -16.38
CA GLU A 169 8.03 9.35 -16.76
C GLU A 169 7.52 10.70 -16.24
N TYR A 170 7.83 11.05 -14.99
CA TYR A 170 7.50 12.36 -14.45
C TYR A 170 8.25 13.49 -15.16
N ALA A 171 9.51 13.28 -15.55
CA ALA A 171 10.27 14.26 -16.32
C ALA A 171 9.70 14.48 -17.73
N LEU A 172 9.21 13.43 -18.39
CA LEU A 172 8.60 13.50 -19.72
C LEU A 172 7.27 14.28 -19.73
N ASP A 173 6.60 14.37 -18.58
CA ASP A 173 5.35 15.12 -18.42
C ASP A 173 5.55 16.60 -18.07
N ARG A 174 6.80 17.04 -17.84
CA ARG A 174 7.12 18.41 -17.43
C ARG A 174 7.31 19.35 -18.62
N PRO A 175 6.46 20.39 -18.80
CA PRO A 175 6.60 21.35 -19.91
C PRO A 175 7.89 22.17 -19.85
N ASP A 176 8.48 22.33 -18.67
CA ASP A 176 9.74 23.04 -18.45
C ASP A 176 10.99 22.19 -18.73
N LEU A 177 10.82 20.91 -19.07
CA LEU A 177 11.88 19.99 -19.47
C LEU A 177 11.71 19.48 -20.92
N PRO A 178 11.56 20.37 -21.92
CA PRO A 178 11.16 19.97 -23.27
C PRO A 178 12.16 19.01 -23.95
N GLY A 179 13.46 19.12 -23.63
CA GLY A 179 14.52 18.30 -24.25
C GLY A 179 14.68 16.88 -23.70
N ILE A 180 13.91 16.47 -22.68
CA ILE A 180 14.05 15.14 -22.08
C ILE A 180 13.69 14.04 -23.08
N ARG A 181 12.68 14.26 -23.93
CA ARG A 181 12.25 13.27 -24.92
C ARG A 181 13.35 12.97 -25.94
N GLU A 182 13.97 14.01 -26.49
CA GLU A 182 15.08 13.89 -27.42
C GLU A 182 16.30 13.24 -26.75
N ALA A 183 16.63 13.64 -25.51
CA ALA A 183 17.75 13.07 -24.77
C ALA A 183 17.58 11.55 -24.54
N VAL A 184 16.38 11.10 -24.18
CA VAL A 184 16.07 9.66 -24.03
C VAL A 184 16.24 8.93 -25.35
N HIS A 185 15.71 9.47 -26.45
CA HIS A 185 15.84 8.85 -27.77
C HIS A 185 17.31 8.69 -28.18
N GLU A 186 18.16 9.69 -27.95
CA GLU A 186 19.59 9.60 -28.28
C GLU A 186 20.32 8.56 -27.43
N ILE A 187 19.99 8.43 -26.13
CA ILE A 187 20.54 7.39 -25.26
C ILE A 187 20.18 5.99 -25.78
N LEU A 188 18.94 5.78 -26.23
CA LEU A 188 18.47 4.49 -26.71
C LEU A 188 19.06 4.10 -28.07
N LYS A 189 19.37 5.07 -28.95
CA LYS A 189 20.05 4.80 -30.24
C LYS A 189 21.53 4.39 -30.06
N GLY A 190 22.15 4.84 -28.97
CA GLY A 190 23.56 4.55 -28.67
C GLY A 190 23.81 3.20 -27.99
N LYS A 191 22.77 2.38 -27.82
CA LYS A 191 22.83 1.02 -27.26
C LYS A 191 22.34 0.02 -28.29
#